data_AF-A0A3A8EJP4-F1
#
_entry.id   AF-A0A3A8EJP4-F1
#
_cell.length_a   1.000
_cell.length_b   1.000
_cell.length_c   1.000
_cell.angle_alpha   90.00
_cell.angle_beta   90.00
_cell.angle_gamma   90.00
#
_symmetry.space_group_name_H-M   'P 1'
#
loop_
_entity.id
_entity.type
_entity.pdbx_description
1 polymer ?
#
loop_
_entity_poly.entity_id
_entity_poly.type
_entity_poly.pdbx_seq_one_letter_code
_entity_poly.pdbx_strand_id
1 'polypeptide(L)'
;PLIASFYLSEFDEWLKRKKYKHVRYADDLIFFLDSKEQCESVFLEVEQQLKNIQLSLPRIDEESKTQIIAPYQPVTFLGLDLSYENEQYNWYIPSHIIANVEDSLIELTSISKNIQKKLTFSKTINRMEQIVLGYAHCYKDAESKNLKDFRNRLCDTQSKAINMLFKNLGIDISKVQTDHKSYLTLVFKTRQFIDKFYTGL
;
A
#
# COMPACT_ATOMS: atom_id res chain seq x y z
N PRO A 1 17.32 -2.75 14.78
CA PRO A 1 16.11 -3.50 15.19
C PRO A 1 16.20 -4.07 16.62
N LEU A 2 17.17 -4.94 16.91
CA LEU A 2 17.25 -5.64 18.21
C LEU A 2 17.38 -4.70 19.43
N ILE A 3 18.18 -3.64 19.31
CA ILE A 3 18.35 -2.65 20.38
C ILE A 3 17.03 -1.91 20.67
N ALA A 4 16.27 -1.54 19.63
CA ALA A 4 14.96 -0.88 19.81
C ALA A 4 13.94 -1.81 20.50
N SER A 5 13.91 -3.09 20.13
CA SER A 5 13.08 -4.09 20.80
C SER A 5 13.47 -4.27 22.26
N PHE A 6 14.76 -4.29 22.58
CA PHE A 6 15.25 -4.38 23.95
C PHE A 6 14.90 -3.12 24.76
N TYR A 7 15.06 -1.95 24.15
CA TYR A 7 14.74 -0.66 24.76
C TYR A 7 13.25 -0.55 25.15
N LEU A 8 12.36 -1.13 24.35
CA LEU A 8 10.91 -1.14 24.60
C LEU A 8 10.45 -2.30 25.51
N SER A 9 11.35 -3.14 26.00
CA SER A 9 10.98 -4.34 26.78
C SER A 9 10.22 -4.01 28.07
N GLU A 10 10.63 -2.97 28.80
CA GLU A 10 9.92 -2.52 30.01
C GLU A 10 8.50 -2.01 29.70
N PHE A 11 8.35 -1.33 28.56
CA PHE A 11 7.06 -0.87 28.07
C PHE A 11 6.16 -2.05 27.67
N ASP A 12 6.69 -3.06 27.00
CA ASP A 12 5.96 -4.28 26.65
C ASP A 12 5.48 -5.04 27.90
N GLU A 13 6.34 -5.18 28.91
CA GLU A 13 5.94 -5.82 30.18
C GLU A 13 4.83 -5.03 30.89
N TRP A 14 4.88 -3.70 30.82
CA TRP A 14 3.78 -2.87 31.31
C TRP A 14 2.48 -3.09 30.51
N LEU A 15 2.55 -3.12 29.17
CA LEU A 15 1.38 -3.37 28.30
C LEU A 15 0.74 -4.73 28.60
N LYS A 16 1.55 -5.78 28.77
CA LYS A 16 1.07 -7.13 29.12
C LYS A 16 0.29 -7.14 30.43
N ARG A 17 0.71 -6.38 31.44
CA ARG A 17 0.01 -6.26 32.72
C ARG A 17 -1.33 -5.54 32.62
N LYS A 18 -1.42 -4.53 31.75
CA LYS A 18 -2.63 -3.72 31.56
C LYS A 18 -3.76 -4.43 30.80
N LYS A 19 -3.43 -5.43 29.98
CA LYS A 19 -4.39 -6.25 29.22
C LYS A 19 -5.28 -5.47 28.25
N TYR A 20 -4.82 -4.31 27.74
CA TYR A 20 -5.51 -3.63 26.66
C TYR A 20 -5.46 -4.46 25.37
N LYS A 21 -6.53 -4.40 24.57
CA LYS A 21 -6.50 -4.94 23.20
C LYS A 21 -5.65 -3.99 22.35
N HIS A 22 -4.48 -4.45 21.93
CA HIS A 22 -3.53 -3.64 21.17
C HIS A 22 -2.69 -4.50 20.24
N VAL A 23 -2.09 -3.87 19.24
CA VAL A 23 -1.08 -4.46 18.35
C VAL A 23 0.10 -3.50 18.29
N ARG A 24 1.31 -4.03 18.49
CA ARG A 24 2.56 -3.29 18.32
C ARG A 24 3.43 -3.98 17.28
N TYR A 25 4.00 -3.20 16.37
CA TYR A 25 5.01 -3.67 15.42
C TYR A 25 6.13 -2.63 15.33
N ALA A 26 7.30 -2.99 15.88
CA ALA A 26 8.37 -2.02 16.12
C ALA A 26 7.83 -0.77 16.84
N ASP A 27 7.90 0.40 16.21
CA ASP A 27 7.47 1.66 16.82
C ASP A 27 5.99 1.99 16.53
N ASP A 28 5.35 1.25 15.61
CA ASP A 28 3.93 1.41 15.30
C ASP A 28 3.06 0.69 16.34
N LEU A 29 2.08 1.40 16.90
CA LEU A 29 1.23 0.92 17.99
C LEU A 29 -0.23 1.36 17.75
N ILE A 30 -1.16 0.42 17.88
CA ILE A 30 -2.60 0.67 17.79
C ILE A 30 -3.35 0.01 18.94
N PHE A 31 -4.32 0.72 19.52
CA PHE A 31 -5.20 0.24 20.59
C PHE A 31 -6.64 0.14 20.11
N PHE A 32 -7.37 -0.86 20.61
CA PHE A 32 -8.80 -1.08 20.34
C PHE A 32 -9.57 -0.91 21.66
N LEU A 33 -10.28 0.21 21.78
CA LEU A 33 -10.90 0.67 23.02
C LEU A 33 -12.38 0.99 22.78
N ASP A 34 -13.18 1.00 23.85
CA ASP A 34 -14.64 1.04 23.78
C ASP A 34 -15.22 2.47 23.76
N SER A 35 -14.44 3.48 24.17
CA SER A 35 -14.89 4.88 24.17
C SER A 35 -13.74 5.87 23.96
N LYS A 36 -14.08 7.10 23.55
CA LYS A 36 -13.11 8.19 23.37
C LYS A 36 -12.44 8.56 24.69
N GLU A 37 -13.18 8.59 25.78
CA GLU A 37 -12.66 8.89 27.12
C GLU A 37 -11.66 7.82 27.56
N GLN A 38 -11.92 6.55 27.22
CA GLN A 38 -10.96 5.48 27.45
C GLN A 38 -9.70 5.67 26.60
N CYS A 39 -9.82 6.07 25.33
CA CYS A 39 -8.69 6.40 24.48
C CYS A 39 -7.82 7.51 25.07
N GLU A 40 -8.43 8.60 25.55
CA GLU A 40 -7.72 9.71 26.17
C GLU A 40 -7.02 9.28 27.47
N SER A 41 -7.68 8.49 28.31
CA SER A 41 -7.09 7.93 29.53
C SER A 41 -5.89 7.03 29.21
N VAL A 42 -6.04 6.11 28.26
CA VAL A 42 -4.97 5.19 27.86
C VAL A 42 -3.81 5.95 27.21
N PHE A 43 -4.08 6.98 26.42
CA PHE A 43 -3.04 7.84 25.85
C PHE A 43 -2.17 8.47 26.94
N LEU A 44 -2.77 9.03 28.00
CA LEU A 44 -2.03 9.62 29.12
C LEU A 44 -1.18 8.59 29.86
N GLU A 45 -1.72 7.39 30.07
CA GLU A 45 -0.98 6.29 30.70
C GLU A 45 0.22 5.84 29.85
N VAL A 46 0.02 5.68 28.54
CA VAL A 46 1.07 5.29 27.60
C VAL A 46 2.14 6.38 27.50
N GLU A 47 1.73 7.65 27.39
CA GLU A 47 2.65 8.79 27.34
C GLU A 47 3.52 8.84 28.61
N GLN A 48 2.91 8.65 29.78
CA GLN A 48 3.65 8.61 31.04
C GLN A 48 4.63 7.44 31.10
N GLN A 49 4.23 6.25 30.64
CA GLN A 49 5.11 5.09 30.65
C GLN A 49 6.28 5.22 29.67
N LEU A 50 6.06 5.82 28.50
CA LEU A 50 7.11 6.11 27.53
C LEU A 50 8.08 7.18 28.06
N LYS A 51 7.58 8.19 28.78
CA LYS A 51 8.43 9.20 29.46
C LYS A 51 9.40 8.56 30.46
N ASN A 52 9.00 7.50 31.16
CA ASN A 52 9.87 6.79 32.10
C ASN A 52 11.11 6.18 31.43
N ILE A 53 11.01 5.85 30.14
CA ILE A 53 12.12 5.37 29.30
C ILE A 53 12.62 6.45 28.32
N GLN A 54 12.43 7.74 28.65
CA GLN A 54 12.92 8.88 27.88
C GLN A 54 12.39 8.97 26.44
N LEU A 55 11.22 8.39 26.17
CA LEU A 55 10.49 8.53 24.90
C LEU A 55 9.30 9.46 25.07
N SER A 56 8.84 10.05 23.97
CA SER A 56 7.66 10.91 23.95
C SER A 56 6.72 10.52 22.82
N LEU A 57 5.44 10.77 23.02
CA LEU A 57 4.43 10.67 21.97
C LEU A 57 4.06 12.07 21.48
N PRO A 58 3.82 12.22 20.17
CA PRO A 58 3.08 13.38 19.66
C PRO A 58 1.73 13.49 20.35
N ARG A 59 1.27 14.73 20.58
CA ARG A 59 -0.08 14.99 21.10
C ARG A 59 -1.13 14.40 20.16
N ILE A 60 -2.29 14.07 20.71
CA ILE A 60 -3.45 13.69 19.90
C ILE A 60 -3.86 14.91 19.06
N ASP A 61 -3.80 14.74 17.74
CA ASP A 61 -4.18 15.75 16.76
C ASP A 61 -4.49 15.03 15.45
N GLU A 62 -5.57 15.43 14.77
CA GLU A 62 -6.10 14.82 13.54
C GLU A 62 -5.09 14.87 12.37
N GLU A 63 -4.12 15.78 12.41
CA GLU A 63 -3.04 15.88 11.42
C GLU A 63 -1.73 15.22 11.88
N SER A 64 -1.67 14.74 13.12
CA SER A 64 -0.46 14.13 13.69
C SER A 64 -0.43 12.62 13.51
N LYS A 65 0.70 11.99 13.85
CA LYS A 65 0.81 10.52 13.89
C LYS A 65 -0.02 9.87 15.00
N THR A 66 -0.45 10.63 16.01
CA THR A 66 -1.22 10.11 17.14
C THR A 66 -2.66 10.59 17.02
N GLN A 67 -3.58 9.65 16.77
CA GLN A 67 -4.97 9.99 16.47
C GLN A 67 -5.93 9.07 17.23
N ILE A 68 -7.13 9.59 17.52
CA ILE A 68 -8.28 8.78 17.93
C ILE A 68 -9.20 8.71 16.72
N ILE A 69 -9.37 7.51 16.17
CA ILE A 69 -10.11 7.29 14.93
C ILE A 69 -11.34 6.44 15.26
N ALA A 70 -12.49 6.82 14.71
CA ALA A 70 -13.72 6.05 14.88
C ALA A 70 -13.60 4.68 14.18
N PRO A 71 -14.22 3.60 14.68
CA PRO A 71 -14.06 2.26 14.09
C PRO A 71 -14.40 2.15 12.59
N TYR A 72 -15.36 2.95 12.12
CA TYR A 72 -15.81 2.98 10.72
C TYR A 72 -14.97 3.88 9.81
N GLN A 73 -14.02 4.62 10.37
CA GLN A 73 -13.06 5.40 9.61
C GLN A 73 -11.81 4.55 9.37
N PRO A 74 -11.29 4.48 8.13
CA PRO A 74 -10.09 3.70 7.86
C PRO A 74 -8.88 4.33 8.55
N VAL A 75 -8.06 3.48 9.18
CA VAL A 75 -6.75 3.86 9.72
C VAL A 75 -5.65 3.07 9.03
N THR A 76 -4.62 3.76 8.53
CA THR A 76 -3.47 3.10 7.93
C THR A 76 -2.56 2.52 9.03
N PHE A 77 -2.33 1.21 9.00
CA PHE A 77 -1.41 0.50 9.88
C PHE A 77 -0.60 -0.50 9.06
N LEU A 78 0.73 -0.42 9.12
CA LEU A 78 1.66 -1.29 8.36
C LEU A 78 1.41 -1.29 6.84
N GLY A 79 0.99 -0.15 6.28
CA GLY A 79 0.76 0.01 4.85
C GLY A 79 -0.57 -0.55 4.33
N LEU A 80 -1.46 -0.98 5.23
CA LEU A 80 -2.83 -1.37 4.95
C LEU A 80 -3.81 -0.49 5.74
N ASP A 81 -4.98 -0.24 5.19
CA ASP A 81 -6.05 0.43 5.90
C ASP A 81 -6.90 -0.60 6.66
N LEU A 82 -7.12 -0.35 7.94
CA LEU A 82 -7.98 -1.13 8.81
C LEU A 82 -9.30 -0.38 9.00
N SER A 83 -10.42 -1.06 8.76
CA SER A 83 -11.77 -0.50 8.96
C SER A 83 -12.72 -1.55 9.53
N TYR A 84 -13.62 -1.14 10.42
CA TYR A 84 -14.65 -2.00 11.00
C TYR A 84 -15.93 -1.98 10.14
N GLU A 85 -16.30 -3.13 9.59
CA GLU A 85 -17.48 -3.29 8.72
C GLU A 85 -18.08 -4.68 8.88
N ASN A 86 -19.41 -4.79 8.87
CA ASN A 86 -20.14 -6.06 9.02
C ASN A 86 -19.69 -6.86 10.25
N GLU A 87 -19.60 -6.18 11.40
CA GLU A 87 -19.24 -6.79 12.70
C GLU A 87 -17.80 -7.33 12.79
N GLN A 88 -16.92 -6.98 11.86
CA GLN A 88 -15.52 -7.39 11.89
C GLN A 88 -14.57 -6.32 11.33
N TYR A 89 -13.32 -6.33 11.81
CA TYR A 89 -12.26 -5.54 11.19
C TYR A 89 -11.77 -6.20 9.91
N ASN A 90 -11.65 -5.42 8.84
CA ASN A 90 -11.15 -5.87 7.55
C ASN A 90 -9.96 -5.02 7.10
N TRP A 91 -9.03 -5.64 6.38
CA TRP A 91 -7.90 -4.98 5.76
C TRP A 91 -8.23 -4.52 4.34
N TYR A 92 -7.70 -3.36 3.98
CA TYR A 92 -7.80 -2.77 2.66
C TYR A 92 -6.43 -2.28 2.20
N ILE A 93 -6.15 -2.44 0.92
CA ILE A 93 -5.01 -1.78 0.28
C ILE A 93 -5.40 -0.31 0.08
N PRO A 94 -4.62 0.66 0.57
CA PRO A 94 -4.99 2.07 0.51
C PRO A 94 -5.13 2.58 -0.93
N SER A 95 -6.11 3.46 -1.16
CA SER A 95 -6.42 3.97 -2.51
C SER A 95 -5.27 4.76 -3.14
N HIS A 96 -4.48 5.46 -2.31
CA HIS A 96 -3.32 6.25 -2.74
C HIS A 96 -2.20 5.37 -3.34
N ILE A 97 -2.15 4.07 -3.02
CA ILE A 97 -1.17 3.15 -3.62
C ILE A 97 -1.40 3.02 -5.12
N ILE A 98 -2.66 2.94 -5.56
CA ILE A 98 -2.96 2.94 -7.00
C ILE A 98 -2.60 4.29 -7.63
N ALA A 99 -2.85 5.41 -6.94
CA ALA A 99 -2.45 6.74 -7.44
C ALA A 99 -0.93 6.83 -7.62
N ASN A 100 -0.14 6.33 -6.67
CA ASN A 100 1.33 6.29 -6.77
C ASN A 100 1.80 5.44 -7.96
N VAL A 101 1.12 4.32 -8.24
CA VAL A 101 1.39 3.49 -9.43
C VAL A 101 1.02 4.25 -10.71
N GLU A 102 -0.14 4.90 -10.74
CA GLU A 102 -0.59 5.73 -11.85
C GLU A 102 0.44 6.82 -12.17
N ASP A 103 0.87 7.59 -11.18
CA ASP A 103 1.87 8.65 -11.35
C ASP A 103 3.21 8.12 -11.88
N SER A 104 3.67 7.00 -11.31
CA SER A 104 4.91 6.34 -11.73
C SER A 104 4.85 5.88 -13.19
N LEU A 105 3.70 5.37 -13.63
CA LEU A 105 3.48 4.90 -15.00
C LEU A 105 3.27 6.06 -15.98
N ILE A 106 2.56 7.12 -15.57
CA ILE A 106 2.36 8.33 -16.36
C ILE A 106 3.71 8.99 -16.67
N GLU A 107 4.64 9.04 -15.71
CA GLU A 107 5.97 9.61 -15.93
C GLU A 107 6.70 8.89 -17.09
N LEU A 108 6.55 7.57 -17.18
CA LEU A 108 7.14 6.72 -18.21
C LEU A 108 6.46 6.86 -19.58
N THR A 109 5.35 7.58 -19.69
CA THR A 109 4.73 7.88 -21.00
C THR A 109 5.38 9.08 -21.71
N SER A 110 6.21 9.84 -21.00
CA SER A 110 6.91 11.00 -21.56
C SER A 110 8.13 10.57 -22.37
N ILE A 111 8.06 10.75 -23.70
CA ILE A 111 9.15 10.38 -24.61
C ILE A 111 10.42 11.19 -24.33
N SER A 112 10.30 12.51 -24.11
CA SER A 112 11.45 13.38 -23.84
C SER A 112 12.21 12.97 -22.57
N LYS A 113 11.48 12.69 -21.47
CA LYS A 113 12.08 12.19 -20.23
C LYS A 113 12.74 10.83 -20.43
N ASN A 114 12.10 9.93 -21.18
CA ASN A 114 12.66 8.60 -21.46
C ASN A 114 13.95 8.67 -22.29
N ILE A 115 14.03 9.57 -23.28
CA ILE A 115 15.25 9.80 -24.06
C ILE A 115 16.38 10.30 -23.15
N GLN A 116 16.09 11.27 -22.27
CA GLN A 116 17.06 11.78 -21.29
C GLN A 116 17.57 10.66 -20.35
N LYS A 117 16.68 9.75 -19.92
CA LYS A 117 17.00 8.57 -19.11
C LYS A 117 17.60 7.40 -19.91
N LYS A 118 17.86 7.57 -21.22
CA LYS A 118 18.37 6.53 -22.15
C LYS A 118 17.50 5.25 -22.17
N LEU A 119 16.19 5.41 -22.01
CA LEU A 119 15.22 4.33 -22.08
C LEU A 119 14.72 4.15 -23.51
N THR A 120 14.84 2.93 -24.05
CA THR A 120 14.21 2.53 -25.31
C THR A 120 12.76 2.13 -25.04
N PHE A 121 11.93 2.02 -26.08
CA PHE A 121 10.54 1.59 -25.95
C PHE A 121 10.40 0.28 -25.13
N SER A 122 11.15 -0.77 -25.51
CA SER A 122 11.14 -2.04 -24.78
C SER A 122 11.59 -1.90 -23.32
N LYS A 123 12.62 -1.07 -23.04
CA LYS A 123 13.07 -0.82 -21.65
C LYS A 123 12.02 -0.08 -20.83
N THR A 124 11.34 0.92 -21.41
CA THR A 124 10.26 1.67 -20.76
C THR A 124 9.12 0.74 -20.39
N ILE A 125 8.70 -0.10 -21.32
CA ILE A 125 7.67 -1.09 -21.14
C ILE A 125 8.02 -2.10 -20.04
N ASN A 126 9.22 -2.69 -20.08
CA ASN A 126 9.68 -3.61 -19.04
C ASN A 126 9.70 -2.89 -17.68
N ARG A 127 10.09 -1.61 -17.64
CA ARG A 127 10.08 -0.82 -16.39
C ARG A 127 8.68 -0.64 -15.84
N MET A 128 7.69 -0.36 -16.69
CA MET A 128 6.28 -0.29 -16.30
C MET A 128 5.80 -1.62 -15.69
N GLU A 129 6.15 -2.75 -16.31
CA GLU A 129 5.84 -4.08 -15.79
C GLU A 129 6.48 -4.34 -14.43
N GLN A 130 7.76 -4.03 -14.26
CA GLN A 130 8.44 -4.21 -12.98
C GLN A 130 7.83 -3.37 -11.85
N ILE A 131 7.33 -2.17 -12.15
CA ILE A 131 6.59 -1.36 -11.17
C ILE A 131 5.31 -2.09 -10.74
N VAL A 132 4.49 -2.51 -11.70
CA VAL A 132 3.23 -3.22 -11.44
C VAL A 132 3.46 -4.51 -10.66
N LEU A 133 4.43 -5.32 -11.06
CA LEU A 133 4.79 -6.57 -10.38
C LEU A 133 5.31 -6.32 -8.96
N GLY A 134 6.10 -5.26 -8.75
CA GLY A 134 6.60 -4.89 -7.43
C GLY A 134 5.46 -4.61 -6.44
N TYR A 135 4.49 -3.80 -6.84
CA TYR A 135 3.31 -3.51 -6.02
C TYR A 135 2.41 -4.75 -5.85
N ALA A 136 2.16 -5.50 -6.91
CA ALA A 136 1.36 -6.73 -6.83
C ALA A 136 1.99 -7.75 -5.86
N HIS A 137 3.32 -7.89 -5.86
CA HIS A 137 4.05 -8.76 -4.96
C HIS A 137 4.02 -8.26 -3.50
N CYS A 138 4.16 -6.95 -3.28
CA CYS A 138 4.14 -6.36 -1.94
C CYS A 138 2.84 -6.68 -1.18
N TYR A 139 1.71 -6.64 -1.88
CA TYR A 139 0.38 -6.88 -1.30
C TYR A 139 -0.14 -8.30 -1.55
N LYS A 140 0.69 -9.21 -2.02
CA LYS A 140 0.22 -10.50 -2.54
C LYS A 140 -0.41 -11.40 -1.47
N ASP A 141 0.16 -11.35 -0.28
CA ASP A 141 -0.22 -12.11 0.91
C ASP A 141 -1.05 -11.25 1.88
N ALA A 142 -1.40 -10.03 1.48
CA ALA A 142 -2.33 -9.22 2.25
C ALA A 142 -3.71 -9.89 2.16
N GLU A 143 -4.25 -10.33 3.29
CA GLU A 143 -5.64 -10.82 3.40
C GLU A 143 -6.64 -9.66 3.30
N SER A 144 -6.49 -8.80 2.29
CA SER A 144 -7.31 -7.60 2.10
C SER A 144 -8.56 -7.90 1.27
N LYS A 145 -9.67 -7.25 1.65
CA LYS A 145 -10.95 -7.40 0.95
C LYS A 145 -10.91 -6.93 -0.50
N ASN A 146 -10.10 -5.91 -0.78
CA ASN A 146 -9.99 -5.31 -2.10
C ASN A 146 -8.83 -5.86 -2.95
N LEU A 147 -8.15 -6.95 -2.57
CA LEU A 147 -7.00 -7.49 -3.29
C LEU A 147 -7.29 -7.77 -4.78
N LYS A 148 -8.44 -8.38 -5.07
CA LYS A 148 -8.85 -8.70 -6.45
C LYS A 148 -9.09 -7.43 -7.28
N ASP A 149 -9.78 -6.46 -6.70
CA ASP A 149 -10.02 -5.16 -7.33
C ASP A 149 -8.70 -4.41 -7.58
N PHE A 150 -7.83 -4.37 -6.57
CA PHE A 150 -6.51 -3.78 -6.65
C PHE A 150 -5.68 -4.36 -7.81
N ARG A 151 -5.63 -5.70 -7.94
CA ARG A 151 -4.92 -6.36 -9.05
C ARG A 151 -5.49 -6.02 -10.43
N ASN A 152 -6.82 -5.92 -10.53
CA ASN A 152 -7.47 -5.49 -11.78
C ASN A 152 -7.09 -4.05 -12.13
N ARG A 153 -7.15 -3.15 -11.14
CA ARG A 153 -6.78 -1.74 -11.31
C ARG A 153 -5.31 -1.57 -11.72
N LEU A 154 -4.39 -2.35 -11.15
CA LEU A 154 -2.99 -2.34 -11.58
C LEU A 154 -2.85 -2.70 -13.08
N CYS A 155 -3.53 -3.76 -13.53
CA CYS A 155 -3.51 -4.17 -14.94
C CYS A 155 -4.12 -3.10 -15.86
N ASP A 156 -5.23 -2.51 -15.45
CA ASP A 156 -5.93 -1.48 -16.21
C ASP A 156 -5.09 -0.20 -16.32
N THR A 157 -4.46 0.22 -15.23
CA THR A 157 -3.55 1.37 -15.21
C THR A 157 -2.34 1.12 -16.10
N GLN A 158 -1.73 -0.06 -16.05
CA GLN A 158 -0.63 -0.43 -16.94
C GLN A 158 -1.06 -0.33 -18.41
N SER A 159 -2.21 -0.91 -18.75
CA SER A 159 -2.75 -0.90 -20.11
C SER A 159 -3.02 0.52 -20.60
N LYS A 160 -3.59 1.39 -19.75
CA LYS A 160 -3.81 2.82 -20.05
C LYS A 160 -2.49 3.55 -20.30
N ALA A 161 -1.47 3.33 -19.48
CA ALA A 161 -0.16 3.96 -19.63
C ALA A 161 0.55 3.51 -20.92
N ILE A 162 0.50 2.22 -21.26
CA ILE A 162 1.04 1.69 -22.52
C ILE A 162 0.32 2.31 -23.71
N ASN A 163 -1.01 2.34 -23.70
CA ASN A 163 -1.80 2.97 -24.76
C ASN A 163 -1.44 4.45 -24.94
N MET A 164 -1.23 5.15 -23.82
CA MET A 164 -0.80 6.55 -23.84
C MET A 164 0.62 6.71 -24.40
N LEU A 165 1.55 5.82 -24.07
CA LEU A 165 2.91 5.82 -24.64
C LEU A 165 2.88 5.64 -26.16
N PHE A 166 2.11 4.68 -26.67
CA PHE A 166 1.93 4.50 -28.12
C PHE A 166 1.29 5.73 -28.79
N LYS A 167 0.26 6.31 -28.16
CA LYS A 167 -0.36 7.54 -28.66
C LYS A 167 0.66 8.68 -28.74
N ASN A 168 1.52 8.83 -27.72
CA ASN A 168 2.58 9.83 -27.71
C ASN A 168 3.63 9.59 -28.81
N LEU A 169 3.81 8.35 -29.25
CA LEU A 169 4.65 7.99 -30.41
C LEU A 169 3.94 8.21 -31.76
N GLY A 170 2.71 8.73 -31.75
CA GLY A 170 1.89 8.89 -32.96
C GLY A 170 1.21 7.59 -33.44
N ILE A 171 1.26 6.52 -32.65
CA ILE A 171 0.66 5.22 -32.97
C ILE A 171 -0.73 5.14 -32.33
N ASP A 172 -1.76 5.19 -33.15
CA ASP A 172 -3.13 5.00 -32.69
C ASP A 172 -3.49 3.52 -32.65
N ILE A 173 -3.33 2.90 -31.47
CA ILE A 173 -3.63 1.47 -31.30
C ILE A 173 -5.10 1.18 -31.57
N SER A 174 -6.03 2.14 -31.38
CA SER A 174 -7.47 1.86 -31.57
C SER A 174 -7.79 1.38 -33.00
N LYS A 175 -7.01 1.84 -33.98
CA LYS A 175 -7.12 1.52 -35.42
C LYS A 175 -6.40 0.24 -35.83
N VAL A 176 -5.65 -0.38 -34.91
CA VAL A 176 -4.95 -1.64 -35.16
C VAL A 176 -5.95 -2.81 -35.08
N GLN A 177 -5.88 -3.76 -36.02
CA GLN A 177 -6.70 -4.97 -36.00
C GLN A 177 -6.44 -5.79 -34.71
N THR A 178 -7.46 -6.49 -34.23
CA THR A 178 -7.45 -7.19 -32.93
C THR A 178 -6.30 -8.19 -32.77
N ASP A 179 -5.90 -8.86 -33.85
CA ASP A 179 -4.82 -9.85 -33.82
C ASP A 179 -3.43 -9.18 -33.75
N HIS A 180 -3.28 -8.02 -34.40
CA HIS A 180 -2.06 -7.22 -34.33
C HIS A 180 -1.93 -6.48 -32.99
N LYS A 181 -3.05 -6.03 -32.41
CA LYS A 181 -3.09 -5.57 -31.00
C LYS A 181 -2.63 -6.69 -30.09
N SER A 182 -3.13 -7.90 -30.31
CA SER A 182 -2.71 -9.05 -29.53
C SER A 182 -1.22 -9.30 -29.70
N TYR A 183 -0.61 -9.18 -30.88
CA TYR A 183 0.83 -9.34 -31.07
C TYR A 183 1.68 -8.21 -30.42
N LEU A 184 1.32 -6.95 -30.64
CA LEU A 184 2.00 -5.79 -30.05
C LEU A 184 1.87 -5.75 -28.52
N THR A 185 0.76 -6.30 -28.01
CA THR A 185 0.42 -6.38 -26.59
C THR A 185 0.64 -7.79 -26.02
N LEU A 186 1.09 -8.79 -26.80
CA LEU A 186 1.23 -10.19 -26.32
C LEU A 186 2.42 -10.32 -25.37
N VAL A 187 3.36 -9.37 -25.46
CA VAL A 187 4.40 -9.17 -24.45
C VAL A 187 3.79 -8.71 -23.11
N PHE A 188 2.53 -8.26 -23.08
CA PHE A 188 1.86 -7.63 -21.92
C PHE A 188 0.63 -8.39 -21.40
N LYS A 189 0.42 -9.65 -21.81
CA LYS A 189 -0.55 -10.53 -21.12
C LYS A 189 0.03 -11.00 -19.78
N THR A 190 0.23 -10.06 -18.85
CA THR A 190 0.44 -10.31 -17.42
C THR A 190 -0.74 -11.01 -16.75
N ARG A 191 -1.86 -11.24 -17.47
CA ARG A 191 -2.91 -12.17 -17.00
C ARG A 191 -2.38 -13.59 -16.80
N GLN A 192 -1.50 -14.09 -17.69
CA GLN A 192 -0.97 -15.46 -17.50
C GLN A 192 0.16 -15.52 -16.46
N PHE A 193 0.92 -14.45 -16.23
CA PHE A 193 1.99 -14.46 -15.23
C PHE A 193 1.45 -14.22 -13.81
N ILE A 194 0.45 -13.35 -13.65
CA ILE A 194 -0.19 -13.12 -12.35
C ILE A 194 -1.09 -14.32 -11.97
N ASP A 195 -1.65 -15.09 -12.91
CA ASP A 195 -2.35 -16.34 -12.55
C ASP A 195 -1.38 -17.53 -12.35
N LYS A 196 -0.31 -17.67 -13.14
CA LYS A 196 0.68 -18.77 -12.99
C LYS A 196 1.61 -18.64 -11.78
N PHE A 197 1.89 -17.43 -11.29
CA PHE A 197 2.67 -17.29 -10.05
C PHE A 197 1.85 -17.52 -8.79
N TYR A 198 0.51 -17.53 -8.88
CA TYR A 198 -0.38 -17.50 -7.72
C TYR A 198 -1.39 -18.65 -7.64
N THR A 199 -1.59 -19.39 -8.74
CA THR A 199 -2.05 -20.78 -8.67
C THR A 199 -0.79 -21.64 -8.68
N GLY A 200 -0.51 -22.38 -7.60
CA GLY A 200 0.63 -23.31 -7.56
C GLY A 200 0.42 -24.50 -8.51
N LEU A 201 0.50 -24.24 -9.81
CA LEU A 201 0.54 -25.19 -10.92
C LEU A 201 1.60 -24.76 -11.95
#